data_AF-A0ABD7SFL7-F1
#
_entry.id   AF-A0ABD7SFL7-F1
#
_cell.length_a   1.000
_cell.length_b   1.000
_cell.length_c   1.000
_cell.angle_alpha   90.00
_cell.angle_beta   90.00
_cell.angle_gamma   90.00
#
_symmetry.space_group_name_H-M   'P 1'
#
loop_
_entity.id
_entity.type
_entity.pdbx_description
1 polymer ?
#
loop_
_entity_poly.entity_id
_entity_poly.type
_entity_poly.pdbx_seq_one_letter_code
_entity_poly.pdbx_strand_id
1 'polypeptide(L)'
;MAEAARDRMELFLEAHPRYDPLTDCGRVRSLKDMRATLRMVTRLPYPGGEDHGARLTACFQLVKRAAKLPQSERAEALMALLEHINQLPGQPTLPTLSRLTEQLGIVPREQREAYLTKVLQAAQAVHDQVAQPDAVQGGDAALEMLSAESRLLKIAYIRNFIPLSMLLRAVANLAAGQPGPPAQAEATLLHEVTAGLQITGWFMERHKYVVEACARLANGRDVLNHMVDLSVTLPDPQMRWTSFGALANASSLFSRRKDTAFLLVRLANVLPQQPEAERYQGGELLLLEALQLDRRRFKAVCAAVRAQADAIPGRSADFIAMCARTTALADSRPASSWCCW
;
A
#
# COMPACT_ATOMS: atom_id res chain seq x y z
N MET A 1 -36.09 -32.54 19.97
CA MET A 1 -35.02 -33.25 19.24
C MET A 1 -33.74 -32.43 19.09
N ALA A 2 -33.81 -31.15 18.72
CA ALA A 2 -32.61 -30.31 18.57
C ALA A 2 -31.86 -30.07 19.90
N GLU A 3 -32.57 -29.94 21.01
CA GLU A 3 -32.02 -29.71 22.35
C GLU A 3 -31.25 -30.94 22.85
N ALA A 4 -31.87 -32.13 22.86
CA ALA A 4 -31.18 -33.38 23.19
C ALA A 4 -29.96 -33.71 22.29
N ALA A 5 -29.95 -33.24 21.04
CA ALA A 5 -28.80 -33.38 20.15
C ALA A 5 -27.67 -32.39 20.50
N ARG A 6 -28.05 -31.18 20.94
CA ARG A 6 -27.14 -30.16 21.46
C ARG A 6 -26.49 -30.63 22.76
N ASP A 7 -27.26 -31.13 23.71
CA ASP A 7 -26.75 -31.63 25.00
C ASP A 7 -25.76 -32.78 24.82
N ARG A 8 -26.05 -33.70 23.88
CA ARG A 8 -25.11 -34.78 23.53
C ARG A 8 -23.82 -34.27 22.89
N MET A 9 -23.91 -33.22 22.08
CA MET A 9 -22.74 -32.60 21.46
C MET A 9 -21.92 -31.82 22.49
N GLU A 10 -22.56 -31.14 23.43
CA GLU A 10 -21.90 -30.45 24.55
C GLU A 10 -21.10 -31.47 25.39
N LEU A 11 -21.72 -32.58 25.80
CA LEU A 11 -21.03 -33.68 26.50
C LEU A 11 -19.87 -34.27 25.69
N PHE A 12 -20.02 -34.39 24.37
CA PHE A 12 -18.96 -34.86 23.50
C PHE A 12 -17.77 -33.88 23.45
N LEU A 13 -18.04 -32.58 23.34
CA LEU A 13 -17.01 -31.54 23.28
C LEU A 13 -16.32 -31.34 24.65
N GLU A 14 -17.03 -31.53 25.76
CA GLU A 14 -16.45 -31.59 27.10
C GLU A 14 -15.44 -32.74 27.24
N ALA A 15 -15.77 -33.91 26.68
CA ALA A 15 -14.86 -35.06 26.63
C ALA A 15 -13.74 -34.90 25.59
N HIS A 16 -13.92 -34.05 24.58
CA HIS A 16 -12.97 -33.84 23.47
C HIS A 16 -12.69 -32.34 23.22
N PRO A 17 -12.01 -31.65 24.16
CA PRO A 17 -11.80 -30.19 24.12
C PRO A 17 -10.88 -29.70 22.98
N ARG A 18 -10.35 -30.60 22.15
CA ARG A 18 -9.57 -30.28 20.94
C ARG A 18 -10.19 -30.85 19.66
N TYR A 19 -11.49 -31.15 19.68
CA TYR A 19 -12.19 -31.67 18.53
C TYR A 19 -12.09 -30.69 17.34
N ASP A 20 -11.46 -31.15 16.26
CA ASP A 20 -11.42 -30.43 14.99
C ASP A 20 -12.68 -30.76 14.19
N PRO A 21 -13.61 -29.82 14.00
CA PRO A 21 -14.84 -30.09 13.26
C PRO A 21 -14.62 -30.46 11.79
N LEU A 22 -13.41 -30.33 11.28
CA LEU A 22 -13.07 -30.75 9.93
C LEU A 22 -12.74 -32.23 9.81
N THR A 23 -12.64 -33.00 10.90
CA THR A 23 -12.54 -34.47 10.81
C THR A 23 -13.81 -35.09 10.27
N ASP A 24 -14.96 -34.53 10.65
CA ASP A 24 -16.28 -35.08 10.32
C ASP A 24 -16.85 -34.47 9.04
N CYS A 25 -16.36 -33.28 8.66
CA CYS A 25 -16.59 -32.75 7.34
C CYS A 25 -15.72 -33.48 6.33
N GLY A 26 -16.34 -34.36 5.54
CA GLY A 26 -15.71 -35.01 4.40
C GLY A 26 -15.04 -34.02 3.42
N ARG A 27 -14.54 -34.52 2.27
CA ARG A 27 -13.84 -33.64 1.32
C ARG A 27 -14.76 -32.50 0.84
N VAL A 28 -14.41 -31.25 1.19
CA VAL A 28 -15.07 -30.04 0.67
C VAL A 28 -14.75 -29.92 -0.82
N ARG A 29 -15.72 -30.22 -1.68
CA ARG A 29 -15.56 -30.25 -3.15
C ARG A 29 -16.42 -29.22 -3.88
N SER A 30 -17.40 -28.64 -3.20
CA SER A 30 -18.28 -27.60 -3.74
C SER A 30 -18.47 -26.45 -2.74
N LEU A 31 -18.96 -25.32 -3.24
CA LEU A 31 -19.41 -24.18 -2.45
C LEU A 31 -20.53 -24.56 -1.48
N LYS A 32 -21.43 -25.46 -1.89
CA LYS A 32 -22.50 -25.96 -1.02
C LYS A 32 -21.93 -26.70 0.18
N ASP A 33 -20.94 -27.56 -0.04
CA ASP A 33 -20.25 -28.28 1.04
C ASP A 33 -19.50 -27.30 1.93
N MET A 34 -18.80 -26.32 1.34
CA MET A 34 -18.08 -25.27 2.09
C MET A 34 -19.03 -24.51 3.02
N ARG A 35 -20.17 -24.03 2.52
CA ARG A 35 -21.19 -23.33 3.31
C ARG A 35 -21.83 -24.23 4.37
N ALA A 36 -22.03 -25.51 4.09
CA ALA A 36 -22.51 -26.47 5.08
C ALA A 36 -21.51 -26.67 6.21
N THR A 37 -20.23 -26.89 5.88
CA THR A 37 -19.14 -27.01 6.85
C THR A 37 -18.98 -25.74 7.68
N LEU A 38 -19.03 -24.54 7.07
CA LEU A 38 -18.96 -23.27 7.80
C LEU A 38 -20.07 -23.16 8.83
N ARG A 39 -21.33 -23.44 8.45
CA ARG A 39 -22.47 -23.43 9.38
C ARG A 39 -22.31 -24.42 10.53
N MET A 40 -21.69 -25.57 10.27
CA MET A 40 -21.38 -26.54 11.32
C MET A 40 -20.36 -25.97 12.30
N VAL A 41 -19.23 -25.45 11.80
CA VAL A 41 -18.19 -24.80 12.62
C VAL A 41 -18.76 -23.69 13.50
N THR A 42 -19.69 -22.88 12.97
CA THR A 42 -20.34 -21.80 13.73
C THR A 42 -21.18 -22.30 14.90
N ARG A 43 -21.86 -23.44 14.72
CA ARG A 43 -22.92 -23.92 15.61
C ARG A 43 -22.45 -24.90 16.67
N LEU A 44 -21.15 -25.23 16.70
CA LEU A 44 -20.59 -26.14 17.69
C LEU A 44 -20.70 -25.52 19.09
N PRO A 45 -21.36 -26.20 20.03
CA PRO A 45 -21.60 -25.68 21.37
C PRO A 45 -20.40 -25.97 22.27
N TYR A 46 -19.27 -25.32 22.00
CA TYR A 46 -18.07 -25.48 22.84
C TYR A 46 -18.36 -25.01 24.28
N PRO A 47 -18.01 -25.79 25.31
CA PRO A 47 -18.25 -25.43 26.71
C PRO A 47 -17.54 -24.12 27.07
N GLY A 48 -18.22 -23.25 27.81
CA GLY A 48 -17.74 -21.91 28.18
C GLY A 48 -17.76 -20.84 27.07
N GLY A 49 -18.09 -21.20 25.82
CA GLY A 49 -18.11 -20.26 24.70
C GLY A 49 -16.72 -19.85 24.16
N GLU A 50 -15.64 -20.41 24.72
CA GLU A 50 -14.26 -19.93 24.57
C GLU A 50 -13.46 -20.54 23.42
N ASP A 51 -14.02 -21.39 22.56
CA ASP A 51 -13.22 -22.02 21.51
C ASP A 51 -13.12 -21.19 20.21
N HIS A 52 -12.80 -19.91 20.36
CA HIS A 52 -12.44 -19.04 19.23
C HIS A 52 -11.26 -19.63 18.42
N GLY A 53 -10.30 -20.25 19.12
CA GLY A 53 -9.10 -20.84 18.54
C GLY A 53 -9.37 -22.00 17.58
N ALA A 54 -10.19 -22.98 17.95
CA ALA A 54 -10.51 -24.11 17.07
C ALA A 54 -11.37 -23.66 15.89
N ARG A 55 -12.35 -22.77 16.11
CA ARG A 55 -13.17 -22.21 15.03
C ARG A 55 -12.33 -21.46 13.99
N LEU A 56 -11.40 -20.63 14.44
CA LEU A 56 -10.48 -19.91 13.56
C LEU A 56 -9.53 -20.87 12.83
N THR A 57 -9.03 -21.90 13.53
CA THR A 57 -8.20 -22.95 12.95
C THR A 57 -8.93 -23.71 11.83
N ALA A 58 -10.19 -24.09 12.06
CA ALA A 58 -11.04 -24.71 11.06
C ALA A 58 -11.25 -23.78 9.84
N CYS A 59 -11.54 -22.50 10.08
CA CYS A 59 -11.64 -21.51 9.00
C CYS A 59 -10.36 -21.45 8.16
N PHE A 60 -9.17 -21.47 8.78
CA PHE A 60 -7.90 -21.48 8.05
C PHE A 60 -7.68 -22.71 7.19
N GLN A 61 -8.10 -23.88 7.65
CA GLN A 61 -8.03 -25.08 6.84
C GLN A 61 -9.01 -25.02 5.67
N LEU A 62 -10.20 -24.43 5.86
CA LEU A 62 -11.17 -24.19 4.79
C LEU A 62 -10.66 -23.20 3.74
N VAL A 63 -9.96 -22.15 4.15
CA VAL A 63 -9.26 -21.22 3.23
C VAL A 63 -8.31 -22.00 2.30
N LYS A 64 -7.53 -22.96 2.82
CA LYS A 64 -6.67 -23.82 2.00
C LYS A 64 -7.46 -24.74 1.07
N ARG A 65 -8.64 -25.21 1.50
CA ARG A 65 -9.51 -26.07 0.68
C ARG A 65 -10.22 -25.30 -0.44
N ALA A 66 -10.41 -23.98 -0.29
CA ALA A 66 -11.02 -23.13 -1.33
C ALA A 66 -10.28 -23.22 -2.68
N ALA A 67 -8.95 -23.39 -2.67
CA ALA A 67 -8.16 -23.60 -3.88
C ALA A 67 -8.57 -24.85 -4.69
N LYS A 68 -9.17 -25.84 -4.03
CA LYS A 68 -9.59 -27.12 -4.64
C LYS A 68 -11.01 -27.05 -5.24
N LEU A 69 -11.72 -25.96 -5.02
CA LEU A 69 -13.06 -25.75 -5.58
C LEU A 69 -12.98 -25.43 -7.08
N PRO A 70 -14.08 -25.65 -7.84
CA PRO A 70 -14.25 -25.13 -9.19
C PRO A 70 -13.96 -23.63 -9.23
N GLN A 71 -13.27 -23.16 -10.27
CA GLN A 71 -12.84 -21.77 -10.38
C GLN A 71 -13.99 -20.76 -10.20
N SER A 72 -15.17 -21.07 -10.76
CA SER A 72 -16.39 -20.27 -10.63
C SER A 72 -16.87 -20.08 -9.19
N GLU A 73 -16.54 -21.00 -8.29
CA GLU A 73 -17.01 -21.03 -6.91
C GLU A 73 -16.02 -20.43 -5.91
N ARG A 74 -14.75 -20.26 -6.29
CA ARG A 74 -13.66 -19.89 -5.36
C ARG A 74 -13.87 -18.55 -4.68
N ALA A 75 -14.31 -17.55 -5.44
CA ALA A 75 -14.55 -16.21 -4.92
C ALA A 75 -15.69 -16.20 -3.90
N GLU A 76 -16.83 -16.80 -4.23
CA GLU A 76 -17.97 -16.91 -3.33
C GLU A 76 -17.63 -17.71 -2.07
N ALA A 77 -16.81 -18.75 -2.19
CA ALA A 77 -16.36 -19.53 -1.05
C ALA A 77 -15.46 -18.71 -0.11
N LEU A 78 -14.52 -17.94 -0.66
CA LEU A 78 -13.64 -17.06 0.12
C LEU A 78 -14.40 -15.88 0.74
N MET A 79 -15.41 -15.34 0.03
CA MET A 79 -16.31 -14.32 0.58
C MET A 79 -17.13 -14.86 1.75
N ALA A 80 -17.70 -16.07 1.62
CA ALA A 80 -18.43 -16.70 2.72
C ALA A 80 -17.52 -17.00 3.92
N LEU A 81 -16.25 -17.35 3.68
CA LEU A 81 -15.24 -17.49 4.74
C LEU A 81 -14.94 -16.17 5.44
N LEU A 82 -14.75 -15.08 4.69
CA LEU A 82 -14.52 -13.75 5.24
C LEU A 82 -15.71 -13.28 6.08
N GLU A 83 -16.93 -13.39 5.55
CA GLU A 83 -18.16 -13.06 6.29
C GLU A 83 -18.27 -13.87 7.58
N HIS A 84 -17.96 -15.16 7.51
CA HIS A 84 -18.01 -16.03 8.68
C HIS A 84 -16.99 -15.65 9.74
N ILE A 85 -15.74 -15.38 9.33
CA ILE A 85 -14.67 -14.92 10.23
C ILE A 85 -15.06 -13.61 10.91
N ASN A 86 -15.67 -12.68 10.19
CA ASN A 86 -16.14 -11.40 10.74
C ASN A 86 -17.29 -11.55 11.76
N GLN A 87 -17.99 -12.69 11.75
CA GLN A 87 -19.08 -12.99 12.68
C GLN A 87 -18.62 -13.81 13.90
N LEU A 88 -17.38 -14.32 13.92
CA LEU A 88 -16.89 -15.05 15.08
C LEU A 88 -16.76 -14.11 16.29
N PRO A 89 -17.06 -14.57 17.51
CA PRO A 89 -16.83 -13.78 18.71
C PRO A 89 -15.33 -13.56 18.88
N GLY A 90 -14.89 -12.30 18.97
CA GLY A 90 -13.49 -11.90 18.85
C GLY A 90 -13.17 -11.36 17.45
N GLN A 91 -12.59 -10.18 17.37
CA GLN A 91 -12.35 -9.50 16.10
C GLN A 91 -11.45 -10.31 15.16
N PRO A 92 -11.68 -10.24 13.83
CA PRO A 92 -10.73 -10.76 12.87
C PRO A 92 -9.36 -10.14 13.11
N THR A 93 -8.37 -10.97 13.42
CA THR A 93 -7.01 -10.48 13.59
C THR A 93 -6.37 -10.19 12.23
N LEU A 94 -5.47 -9.21 12.16
CA LEU A 94 -4.71 -8.89 10.93
C LEU A 94 -4.01 -10.12 10.29
N PRO A 95 -3.46 -11.10 11.05
CA PRO A 95 -2.97 -12.36 10.50
C PRO A 95 -4.03 -13.16 9.73
N THR A 96 -5.29 -13.09 10.15
CA THR A 96 -6.41 -13.76 9.50
C THR A 96 -6.72 -13.13 8.15
N LEU A 97 -6.86 -11.81 8.12
CA LEU A 97 -7.07 -11.05 6.88
C LEU A 97 -5.88 -11.16 5.91
N SER A 98 -4.66 -11.23 6.45
CA SER A 98 -3.46 -11.50 5.65
C SER A 98 -3.57 -12.83 4.91
N ARG A 99 -3.93 -13.92 5.60
CA ARG A 99 -4.11 -15.26 4.98
C ARG A 99 -5.21 -15.28 3.92
N LEU A 100 -6.29 -14.54 4.12
CA LEU A 100 -7.35 -14.37 3.12
C LEU A 100 -6.85 -13.60 1.89
N THR A 101 -6.05 -12.55 2.10
CA THR A 101 -5.42 -11.76 1.02
C THR A 101 -4.41 -12.58 0.22
N GLU A 102 -3.70 -13.53 0.86
CA GLU A 102 -2.81 -14.47 0.18
C GLU A 102 -3.56 -15.38 -0.82
N GLN A 103 -4.87 -15.56 -0.67
CA GLN A 103 -5.68 -16.34 -1.61
C GLN A 103 -6.19 -15.52 -2.81
N LEU A 104 -5.87 -14.23 -2.90
CA LEU A 104 -6.33 -13.39 -4.01
C LEU A 104 -5.93 -13.96 -5.39
N GLY A 105 -4.81 -14.66 -5.49
CA GLY A 105 -4.33 -15.30 -6.71
C GLY A 105 -5.26 -16.41 -7.24
N ILE A 106 -6.00 -17.10 -6.37
CA ILE A 106 -6.94 -18.17 -6.77
C ILE A 106 -8.35 -17.65 -7.13
N VAL A 107 -8.63 -16.38 -6.82
CA VAL A 107 -9.90 -15.70 -7.18
C VAL A 107 -9.90 -15.41 -8.69
N PRO A 108 -11.02 -15.68 -9.41
CA PRO A 108 -11.21 -15.26 -10.80
C PRO A 108 -10.90 -13.78 -11.01
N ARG A 109 -10.23 -13.44 -12.12
CA ARG A 109 -9.68 -12.09 -12.34
C ARG A 109 -10.74 -11.00 -12.21
N GLU A 110 -11.95 -11.28 -12.70
CA GLU A 110 -13.08 -10.34 -12.70
C GLU A 110 -13.59 -10.03 -11.29
N GLN A 111 -13.33 -10.91 -10.32
CA GLN A 111 -13.85 -10.82 -8.96
C GLN A 111 -12.79 -10.44 -7.92
N ARG A 112 -11.52 -10.37 -8.32
CA ARG A 112 -10.38 -10.03 -7.44
C ARG A 112 -10.54 -8.67 -6.78
N GLU A 113 -11.00 -7.68 -7.53
CA GLU A 113 -11.17 -6.32 -7.01
C GLU A 113 -12.23 -6.28 -5.91
N ALA A 114 -13.42 -6.81 -6.19
CA ALA A 114 -14.51 -6.86 -5.23
C ALA A 114 -14.11 -7.62 -3.95
N TYR A 115 -13.39 -8.75 -4.10
CA TYR A 115 -12.88 -9.50 -2.97
C TYR A 115 -11.85 -8.70 -2.16
N LEU A 116 -10.87 -8.06 -2.81
CA LEU A 116 -9.86 -7.24 -2.13
C LEU A 116 -10.50 -6.08 -1.37
N THR A 117 -11.47 -5.38 -1.99
CA THR A 117 -12.23 -4.32 -1.33
C THR A 117 -12.90 -4.82 -0.05
N LYS A 118 -13.50 -6.02 -0.08
CA LYS A 118 -14.15 -6.60 1.10
C LYS A 118 -13.18 -6.95 2.21
N VAL A 119 -12.00 -7.47 1.87
CA VAL A 119 -10.95 -7.75 2.86
C VAL A 119 -10.41 -6.47 3.49
N LEU A 120 -10.21 -5.41 2.70
CA LEU A 120 -9.78 -4.11 3.20
C LEU A 120 -10.85 -3.45 4.10
N GLN A 121 -12.13 -3.51 3.72
CA GLN A 121 -13.25 -3.06 4.56
C GLN A 121 -13.30 -3.79 5.90
N ALA A 122 -13.03 -5.10 5.90
CA ALA A 122 -12.96 -5.87 7.14
C ALA A 122 -11.79 -5.42 8.03
N ALA A 123 -10.65 -5.03 7.45
CA ALA A 123 -9.52 -4.49 8.21
C ALA A 123 -9.88 -3.15 8.88
N GLN A 124 -10.49 -2.23 8.13
CA GLN A 124 -10.95 -0.94 8.66
C GLN A 124 -11.94 -1.15 9.82
N ALA A 125 -12.91 -2.05 9.67
CA ALA A 125 -13.90 -2.34 10.70
C ALA A 125 -13.29 -2.93 11.99
N VAL A 126 -12.17 -3.65 11.90
CA VAL A 126 -11.43 -4.15 13.07
C VAL A 126 -10.83 -2.97 13.84
N HIS A 127 -10.21 -2.02 13.14
CA HIS A 127 -9.60 -0.86 13.76
C HIS A 127 -10.62 0.12 14.36
N ASP A 128 -11.72 0.40 13.65
CA ASP A 128 -12.79 1.30 14.15
C ASP A 128 -13.41 0.82 15.46
N GLN A 129 -13.48 -0.50 15.68
CA GLN A 129 -14.03 -1.09 16.90
C GLN A 129 -13.03 -1.10 18.07
N VAL A 130 -11.72 -1.07 17.81
CA VAL A 130 -10.67 -0.91 18.84
C VAL A 130 -10.52 0.56 19.23
N ALA A 131 -10.84 1.49 18.33
CA ALA A 131 -10.64 2.92 18.52
C ALA A 131 -11.74 3.66 19.32
N GLN A 132 -12.68 2.96 19.98
CA GLN A 132 -13.67 3.57 20.88
C GLN A 132 -13.19 3.66 22.35
N PRO A 133 -13.60 4.68 23.12
CA PRO A 133 -12.69 5.74 23.52
C PRO A 133 -12.12 5.54 24.92
N ASP A 134 -10.82 5.33 25.00
CA ASP A 134 -9.99 6.00 26.00
C ASP A 134 -8.89 6.72 25.23
N ALA A 135 -8.70 8.00 25.55
CA ALA A 135 -7.91 8.97 24.79
C ALA A 135 -6.47 8.50 24.45
N VAL A 136 -6.31 7.81 23.33
CA VAL A 136 -5.03 7.62 22.66
C VAL A 136 -4.96 8.63 21.52
N GLN A 137 -3.84 9.34 21.44
CA GLN A 137 -3.61 10.44 20.51
C GLN A 137 -3.93 10.00 19.08
N GLY A 138 -4.91 10.66 18.44
CA GLY A 138 -5.47 10.25 17.15
C GLY A 138 -4.49 10.22 15.96
N GLY A 139 -3.24 10.65 16.13
CA GLY A 139 -2.19 10.49 15.14
C GLY A 139 -1.59 9.08 15.10
N ASP A 140 -1.39 8.45 16.26
CA ASP A 140 -0.74 7.14 16.35
C ASP A 140 -1.68 6.03 15.88
N ALA A 141 -2.96 6.10 16.28
CA ALA A 141 -3.99 5.18 15.84
C ALA A 141 -4.25 5.24 14.31
N ALA A 142 -4.17 6.43 13.69
CA ALA A 142 -4.31 6.57 12.25
C ALA A 142 -3.12 5.96 11.50
N LEU A 143 -1.90 6.08 12.04
CA LEU A 143 -0.71 5.43 11.48
C LEU A 143 -0.75 3.91 11.66
N GLU A 144 -1.22 3.42 12.81
CA GLU A 144 -1.41 1.97 13.05
C GLU A 144 -2.45 1.36 12.11
N MET A 145 -3.56 2.06 11.83
CA MET A 145 -4.57 1.63 10.86
C MET A 145 -3.96 1.53 9.45
N LEU A 146 -3.32 2.61 8.98
CA LEU A 146 -2.67 2.65 7.67
C LEU A 146 -1.61 1.55 7.52
N SER A 147 -0.91 1.19 8.60
CA SER A 147 0.05 0.09 8.66
C SER A 147 -0.61 -1.29 8.43
N ALA A 148 -1.85 -1.50 8.91
CA ALA A 148 -2.60 -2.72 8.65
C ALA A 148 -3.08 -2.81 7.19
N GLU A 149 -3.65 -1.73 6.64
CA GLU A 149 -4.08 -1.72 5.25
C GLU A 149 -2.90 -1.81 4.27
N SER A 150 -1.80 -1.11 4.54
CA SER A 150 -0.59 -1.19 3.72
C SER A 150 -0.02 -2.60 3.72
N ARG A 151 -0.07 -3.32 4.85
CA ARG A 151 0.32 -4.74 4.92
C ARG A 151 -0.53 -5.62 4.03
N LEU A 152 -1.85 -5.43 4.00
CA LEU A 152 -2.74 -6.18 3.12
C LEU A 152 -2.52 -5.82 1.65
N LEU A 153 -2.41 -4.52 1.33
CA LEU A 153 -2.08 -4.05 -0.02
C LEU A 153 -0.73 -4.58 -0.50
N LYS A 154 0.27 -4.68 0.39
CA LYS A 154 1.58 -5.27 0.10
C LYS A 154 1.44 -6.75 -0.28
N ILE A 155 0.65 -7.53 0.45
CA ILE A 155 0.37 -8.93 0.09
C ILE A 155 -0.35 -9.01 -1.27
N ALA A 156 -1.34 -8.16 -1.50
CA ALA A 156 -2.08 -8.13 -2.77
C ALA A 156 -1.17 -7.74 -3.95
N TYR A 157 -0.36 -6.71 -3.79
CA TYR A 157 0.49 -6.17 -4.85
C TYR A 157 1.73 -7.01 -5.13
N ILE A 158 2.46 -7.41 -4.07
CA ILE A 158 3.73 -8.11 -4.22
C ILE A 158 3.51 -9.60 -4.47
N ARG A 159 2.67 -10.27 -3.67
CA ARG A 159 2.51 -11.72 -3.73
C ARG A 159 1.48 -12.18 -4.75
N ASN A 160 0.43 -11.39 -4.96
CA ASN A 160 -0.65 -11.74 -5.91
C ASN A 160 -0.58 -10.95 -7.22
N PHE A 161 0.39 -10.06 -7.37
CA PHE A 161 0.65 -9.28 -8.60
C PHE A 161 -0.62 -8.61 -9.16
N ILE A 162 -1.40 -7.95 -8.31
CA ILE A 162 -2.56 -7.19 -8.81
C ILE A 162 -2.10 -6.08 -9.77
N PRO A 163 -2.94 -5.72 -10.77
CA PRO A 163 -2.64 -4.61 -11.67
C PRO A 163 -2.47 -3.30 -10.90
N LEU A 164 -1.58 -2.42 -11.37
CA LEU A 164 -1.34 -1.11 -10.75
C LEU A 164 -2.62 -0.26 -10.67
N SER A 165 -3.49 -0.33 -11.68
CA SER A 165 -4.79 0.36 -11.67
C SER A 165 -5.73 -0.12 -10.55
N MET A 166 -5.61 -1.38 -10.13
CA MET A 166 -6.36 -1.92 -8.99
C MET A 166 -5.75 -1.42 -7.67
N LEU A 167 -4.42 -1.40 -7.55
CA LEU A 167 -3.73 -0.83 -6.39
C LEU A 167 -4.12 0.64 -6.17
N LEU A 168 -4.03 1.47 -7.23
CA LEU A 168 -4.33 2.91 -7.12
C LEU A 168 -5.79 3.17 -6.71
N ARG A 169 -6.75 2.40 -7.26
CA ARG A 169 -8.16 2.50 -6.85
C ARG A 169 -8.36 2.08 -5.39
N ALA A 170 -7.73 1.00 -4.95
CA ALA A 170 -7.81 0.56 -3.57
C ALA A 170 -7.22 1.61 -2.60
N VAL A 171 -6.06 2.18 -2.94
CA VAL A 171 -5.41 3.24 -2.16
C VAL A 171 -6.28 4.50 -2.09
N ALA A 172 -6.84 4.96 -3.22
CA ALA A 172 -7.71 6.14 -3.25
C ALA A 172 -8.97 5.93 -2.40
N ASN A 173 -9.59 4.75 -2.47
CA ASN A 173 -10.77 4.41 -1.67
C ASN A 173 -10.46 4.38 -0.16
N LEU A 174 -9.31 3.82 0.21
CA LEU A 174 -8.86 3.79 1.61
C LEU A 174 -8.57 5.20 2.12
N ALA A 175 -7.81 5.99 1.35
CA ALA A 175 -7.44 7.35 1.69
C ALA A 175 -8.64 8.30 1.82
N ALA A 176 -9.69 8.09 1.03
CA ALA A 176 -10.93 8.85 1.12
C ALA A 176 -11.68 8.64 2.45
N GLY A 177 -11.45 7.51 3.13
CA GLY A 177 -12.01 7.21 4.45
C GLY A 177 -11.16 7.72 5.63
N GLN A 178 -9.98 8.28 5.37
CA GLN A 178 -9.05 8.73 6.41
C GLN A 178 -9.30 10.18 6.83
N PRO A 179 -9.03 10.55 8.10
CA PRO A 179 -9.05 11.93 8.50
C PRO A 179 -7.88 12.70 7.86
N GLY A 180 -8.16 13.90 7.34
CA GLY A 180 -7.15 14.80 6.76
C GLY A 180 -7.08 14.78 5.22
N PRO A 181 -6.01 15.33 4.62
CA PRO A 181 -5.88 15.42 3.17
C PRO A 181 -5.68 14.02 2.54
N PRO A 182 -6.54 13.60 1.59
CA PRO A 182 -6.44 12.26 0.98
C PRO A 182 -5.07 11.98 0.35
N ALA A 183 -4.47 12.99 -0.28
CA ALA A 183 -3.16 12.85 -0.93
C ALA A 183 -2.04 12.42 0.03
N GLN A 184 -2.11 12.79 1.31
CA GLN A 184 -1.14 12.38 2.31
C GLN A 184 -1.31 10.90 2.66
N ALA A 185 -2.55 10.45 2.90
CA ALA A 185 -2.84 9.04 3.16
C ALA A 185 -2.50 8.15 1.96
N GLU A 186 -2.80 8.60 0.73
CA GLU A 186 -2.40 7.91 -0.50
C GLU A 186 -0.87 7.75 -0.58
N ALA A 187 -0.12 8.84 -0.32
CA ALA A 187 1.34 8.81 -0.34
C ALA A 187 1.93 7.85 0.71
N THR A 188 1.38 7.85 1.94
CA THR A 188 1.80 6.94 3.01
C THR A 188 1.57 5.48 2.63
N LEU A 189 0.35 5.14 2.18
CA LEU A 189 0.01 3.78 1.76
C LEU A 189 0.91 3.30 0.61
N LEU A 190 1.11 4.13 -0.42
CA LEU A 190 1.97 3.78 -1.54
C LEU A 190 3.43 3.64 -1.13
N HIS A 191 3.93 4.53 -0.28
CA HIS A 191 5.28 4.46 0.25
C HIS A 191 5.51 3.15 1.02
N GLU A 192 4.61 2.76 1.92
CA GLU A 192 4.76 1.53 2.70
C GLU A 192 4.66 0.27 1.84
N VAL A 193 3.74 0.27 0.87
CA VAL A 193 3.60 -0.83 -0.11
C VAL A 193 4.87 -0.98 -0.94
N THR A 194 5.44 0.12 -1.45
CA THR A 194 6.64 0.06 -2.30
C THR A 194 7.91 -0.18 -1.49
N ALA A 195 8.09 0.44 -0.31
CA ALA A 195 9.23 0.16 0.57
C ALA A 195 9.31 -1.33 0.92
N GLY A 196 8.15 -1.99 1.05
CA GLY A 196 8.05 -3.42 1.27
C GLY A 196 8.63 -4.32 0.17
N LEU A 197 8.89 -3.79 -1.04
CA LEU A 197 9.50 -4.51 -2.17
C LEU A 197 11.00 -4.76 -1.99
N GLN A 198 11.67 -4.08 -1.05
CA GLN A 198 13.09 -4.30 -0.76
C GLN A 198 13.40 -5.78 -0.55
N ILE A 199 12.53 -6.49 0.19
CA ILE A 199 12.64 -7.93 0.49
C ILE A 199 12.68 -8.78 -0.79
N THR A 200 12.09 -8.28 -1.87
CA THR A 200 11.99 -9.02 -3.14
C THR A 200 13.05 -8.63 -4.16
N GLY A 201 13.70 -7.47 -4.02
CA GLY A 201 14.62 -6.90 -5.02
C GLY A 201 13.94 -6.14 -6.17
N TRP A 202 12.60 -6.02 -6.18
CA TRP A 202 11.83 -5.41 -7.28
C TRP A 202 11.54 -3.91 -7.06
N PHE A 203 12.15 -3.31 -6.04
CA PHE A 203 11.85 -1.94 -5.62
C PHE A 203 11.96 -0.95 -6.79
N MET A 204 13.08 -0.97 -7.51
CA MET A 204 13.37 0.02 -8.55
C MET A 204 12.29 0.11 -9.62
N GLU A 205 11.95 -1.00 -10.28
CA GLU A 205 10.99 -0.99 -11.39
C GLU A 205 9.58 -0.65 -10.91
N ARG A 206 9.13 -1.31 -9.83
CA ARG A 206 7.75 -1.19 -9.35
C ARG A 206 7.48 0.16 -8.71
N HIS A 207 8.43 0.72 -7.96
CA HIS A 207 8.32 2.06 -7.40
C HIS A 207 8.26 3.12 -8.51
N LYS A 208 9.11 2.99 -9.55
CA LYS A 208 9.07 3.86 -10.72
C LYS A 208 7.68 3.85 -11.38
N TYR A 209 7.10 2.67 -11.65
CA TYR A 209 5.76 2.58 -12.23
C TYR A 209 4.68 3.25 -11.38
N VAL A 210 4.74 3.08 -10.04
CA VAL A 210 3.80 3.73 -9.11
C VAL A 210 3.92 5.25 -9.19
N VAL A 211 5.13 5.79 -9.10
CA VAL A 211 5.40 7.23 -9.12
C VAL A 211 4.95 7.85 -10.45
N GLU A 212 5.29 7.22 -11.57
CA GLU A 212 4.85 7.69 -12.90
C GLU A 212 3.34 7.62 -13.09
N ALA A 213 2.66 6.61 -12.54
CA ALA A 213 1.20 6.53 -12.61
C ALA A 213 0.56 7.62 -11.76
N CYS A 214 1.10 7.88 -10.55
CA CYS A 214 0.64 8.97 -9.68
C CYS A 214 0.80 10.33 -10.35
N ALA A 215 1.91 10.58 -11.06
CA ALA A 215 2.11 11.84 -11.79
C ALA A 215 1.01 12.16 -12.82
N ARG A 216 0.32 11.13 -13.34
CA ARG A 216 -0.77 11.27 -14.32
C ARG A 216 -2.15 11.44 -13.67
N LEU A 217 -2.26 11.29 -12.36
CA LEU A 217 -3.52 11.49 -11.63
C LEU A 217 -3.83 12.97 -11.42
N ALA A 218 -5.11 13.30 -11.24
CA ALA A 218 -5.56 14.68 -11.02
C ALA A 218 -4.99 15.31 -9.74
N ASN A 219 -4.85 14.51 -8.68
CA ASN A 219 -4.20 14.86 -7.40
C ASN A 219 -2.71 14.51 -7.36
N GLY A 220 -2.13 14.09 -8.49
CA GLY A 220 -0.78 13.51 -8.56
C GLY A 220 0.31 14.40 -7.99
N ARG A 221 0.20 15.72 -8.20
CA ARG A 221 1.12 16.71 -7.61
C ARG A 221 1.18 16.57 -6.09
N ASP A 222 0.03 16.53 -5.43
CA ASP A 222 -0.05 16.56 -3.97
C ASP A 222 0.46 15.24 -3.39
N VAL A 223 0.09 14.10 -4.01
CA VAL A 223 0.60 12.77 -3.63
C VAL A 223 2.12 12.72 -3.76
N LEU A 224 2.66 13.12 -4.91
CA LEU A 224 4.12 13.06 -5.14
C LEU A 224 4.90 14.01 -4.22
N ASN A 225 4.33 15.16 -3.83
CA ASN A 225 4.98 16.03 -2.84
C ASN A 225 5.15 15.34 -1.49
N HIS A 226 4.13 14.63 -1.02
CA HIS A 226 4.23 13.85 0.21
C HIS A 226 5.17 12.65 0.05
N MET A 227 5.19 12.01 -1.13
CA MET A 227 6.15 10.93 -1.41
C MET A 227 7.60 11.41 -1.41
N VAL A 228 7.89 12.66 -1.78
CA VAL A 228 9.24 13.25 -1.64
C VAL A 228 9.66 13.28 -0.17
N ASP A 229 8.78 13.75 0.72
CA ASP A 229 9.09 13.81 2.15
C ASP A 229 9.30 12.41 2.73
N LEU A 230 8.48 11.43 2.34
CA LEU A 230 8.61 10.05 2.79
C LEU A 230 9.83 9.36 2.17
N SER A 231 10.30 9.78 0.99
CA SER A 231 11.44 9.11 0.33
C SER A 231 12.71 9.13 1.16
N VAL A 232 12.90 10.15 2.02
CA VAL A 232 14.09 10.27 2.86
C VAL A 232 14.09 9.28 4.04
N THR A 233 12.93 8.72 4.38
CA THR A 233 12.79 7.74 5.47
C THR A 233 13.05 6.30 5.00
N LEU A 234 13.30 6.08 3.71
CA LEU A 234 13.68 4.76 3.21
C LEU A 234 15.00 4.32 3.87
N PRO A 235 15.08 3.08 4.40
CA PRO A 235 16.23 2.64 5.20
C PRO A 235 17.52 2.54 4.37
N ASP A 236 17.39 2.09 3.13
CA ASP A 236 18.50 1.82 2.24
C ASP A 236 18.91 3.06 1.40
N PRO A 237 20.20 3.44 1.36
CA PRO A 237 20.68 4.58 0.56
C PRO A 237 20.38 4.47 -0.94
N GLN A 238 20.47 3.27 -1.52
CA GLN A 238 20.17 3.05 -2.93
C GLN A 238 18.68 3.18 -3.22
N MET A 239 17.81 2.76 -2.29
CA MET A 239 16.37 3.00 -2.38
C MET A 239 16.03 4.49 -2.35
N ARG A 240 16.69 5.27 -1.47
CA ARG A 240 16.53 6.74 -1.43
C ARG A 240 16.88 7.36 -2.78
N TRP A 241 18.06 7.02 -3.33
CA TRP A 241 18.51 7.51 -4.62
C TRP A 241 17.58 7.10 -5.78
N THR A 242 17.15 5.84 -5.80
CA THR A 242 16.22 5.32 -6.81
C THR A 242 14.88 6.04 -6.76
N SER A 243 14.35 6.28 -5.55
CA SER A 243 13.12 7.04 -5.34
C SER A 243 13.26 8.49 -5.80
N PHE A 244 14.37 9.14 -5.44
CA PHE A 244 14.70 10.50 -5.87
C PHE A 244 14.69 10.63 -7.40
N GLY A 245 15.41 9.73 -8.09
CA GLY A 245 15.45 9.73 -9.55
C GLY A 245 14.10 9.45 -10.19
N ALA A 246 13.31 8.50 -9.65
CA ALA A 246 11.96 8.22 -10.13
C ALA A 246 11.02 9.43 -9.98
N LEU A 247 11.07 10.13 -8.85
CA LEU A 247 10.28 11.33 -8.58
C LEU A 247 10.68 12.51 -9.48
N ALA A 248 11.98 12.70 -9.70
CA ALA A 248 12.49 13.73 -10.62
C ALA A 248 11.99 13.48 -12.05
N ASN A 249 12.18 12.26 -12.57
CA ASN A 249 11.75 11.89 -13.92
C ASN A 249 10.23 12.00 -14.10
N ALA A 250 9.45 11.60 -13.10
CA ALA A 250 7.99 11.66 -13.16
C ALA A 250 7.45 13.10 -13.14
N SER A 251 8.24 14.09 -12.70
CA SER A 251 7.85 15.50 -12.73
C SER A 251 7.55 16.01 -14.15
N SER A 252 8.18 15.41 -15.17
CA SER A 252 7.95 15.71 -16.58
C SER A 252 6.56 15.28 -17.09
N LEU A 253 5.90 14.36 -16.36
CA LEU A 253 4.57 13.83 -16.73
C LEU A 253 3.42 14.72 -16.26
N PHE A 254 3.69 15.74 -15.45
CA PHE A 254 2.65 16.68 -15.04
C PHE A 254 2.15 17.53 -16.22
N SER A 255 0.83 17.65 -16.33
CA SER A 255 0.20 18.50 -17.34
C SER A 255 0.50 19.99 -17.17
N ARG A 256 0.83 20.42 -15.95
CA ARG A 256 1.08 21.82 -15.59
C ARG A 256 2.54 22.02 -15.22
N ARG A 257 3.26 22.84 -15.99
CA ARG A 257 4.68 23.20 -15.74
C ARG A 257 4.93 23.78 -14.34
N LYS A 258 3.93 24.46 -13.73
CA LYS A 258 4.04 24.95 -12.35
C LYS A 258 4.17 23.82 -11.31
N ASP A 259 3.56 22.67 -11.58
CA ASP A 259 3.54 21.53 -10.67
C ASP A 259 4.87 20.77 -10.77
N THR A 260 5.44 20.66 -11.98
CA THR A 260 6.82 20.21 -12.23
C THR A 260 7.82 21.06 -11.45
N ALA A 261 7.77 22.38 -11.60
CA ALA A 261 8.69 23.28 -10.90
C ALA A 261 8.58 23.14 -9.37
N PHE A 262 7.36 23.00 -8.84
CA PHE A 262 7.12 22.83 -7.42
C PHE A 262 7.74 21.53 -6.88
N LEU A 263 7.54 20.41 -7.58
CA LEU A 263 8.12 19.12 -7.20
C LEU A 263 9.66 19.15 -7.27
N LEU A 264 10.24 19.72 -8.33
CA LEU A 264 11.69 19.84 -8.49
C LEU A 264 12.35 20.70 -7.39
N VAL A 265 11.72 21.81 -7.00
CA VAL A 265 12.18 22.62 -5.84
C VAL A 265 12.12 21.80 -4.56
N ARG A 266 11.06 21.02 -4.34
CA ARG A 266 10.94 20.16 -3.16
C ARG A 266 12.01 19.07 -3.16
N LEU A 267 12.28 18.46 -4.31
CA LEU A 267 13.37 17.50 -4.48
C LEU A 267 14.74 18.12 -4.20
N ALA A 268 14.97 19.35 -4.66
CA ALA A 268 16.21 20.06 -4.35
C ALA A 268 16.41 20.17 -2.83
N ASN A 269 15.36 20.48 -2.06
CA ASN A 269 15.45 20.59 -0.60
C ASN A 269 15.76 19.27 0.10
N VAL A 270 15.50 18.11 -0.53
CA VAL A 270 15.85 16.79 0.02
C VAL A 270 17.16 16.20 -0.55
N LEU A 271 17.90 17.00 -1.34
CA LEU A 271 19.20 16.60 -1.90
C LEU A 271 20.24 16.27 -0.81
N PRO A 272 20.35 17.01 0.31
CA PRO A 272 21.30 16.68 1.38
C PRO A 272 21.08 15.29 2.01
N GLN A 273 19.84 14.77 1.97
CA GLN A 273 19.47 13.47 2.53
C GLN A 273 19.78 12.30 1.57
N GLN A 274 20.22 12.59 0.34
CA GLN A 274 20.67 11.59 -0.62
C GLN A 274 22.09 11.10 -0.29
N PRO A 275 22.49 9.91 -0.79
CA PRO A 275 23.86 9.41 -0.63
C PRO A 275 24.87 10.44 -1.15
N GLU A 276 25.93 10.71 -0.38
CA GLU A 276 26.89 11.79 -0.67
C GLU A 276 27.46 11.74 -2.09
N ALA A 277 27.81 10.53 -2.56
CA ALA A 277 28.33 10.30 -3.91
C ALA A 277 27.35 10.72 -5.03
N GLU A 278 26.05 10.68 -4.76
CA GLU A 278 24.99 10.92 -5.75
C GLU A 278 24.49 12.38 -5.76
N ARG A 279 24.80 13.18 -4.73
CA ARG A 279 24.23 14.53 -4.58
C ARG A 279 24.56 15.46 -5.75
N TYR A 280 25.77 15.37 -6.29
CA TYR A 280 26.15 16.16 -7.46
C TYR A 280 25.30 15.78 -8.68
N GLN A 281 25.18 14.47 -8.97
CA GLN A 281 24.37 13.95 -10.07
C GLN A 281 22.87 14.24 -9.86
N GLY A 282 22.40 14.22 -8.61
CA GLY A 282 21.04 14.59 -8.26
C GLY A 282 20.73 16.04 -8.63
N GLY A 283 21.65 16.97 -8.35
CA GLY A 283 21.51 18.35 -8.80
C GLY A 283 21.50 18.49 -10.32
N GLU A 284 22.37 17.76 -11.03
CA GLU A 284 22.37 17.73 -12.51
C GLU A 284 21.03 17.24 -13.08
N LEU A 285 20.49 16.16 -12.52
CA LEU A 285 19.20 15.61 -12.91
C LEU A 285 18.07 16.63 -12.73
N LEU A 286 17.99 17.30 -11.58
CA LEU A 286 16.96 18.32 -11.34
C LEU A 286 17.07 19.50 -12.31
N LEU A 287 18.29 19.92 -12.66
CA LEU A 287 18.50 20.97 -13.65
C LEU A 287 18.11 20.53 -15.06
N LEU A 288 18.39 19.27 -15.42
CA LEU A 288 17.99 18.69 -16.71
C LEU A 288 16.47 18.65 -16.87
N GLU A 289 15.76 18.14 -15.86
CA GLU A 289 14.29 18.09 -15.85
C GLU A 289 13.68 19.50 -15.87
N ALA A 290 14.34 20.48 -15.23
CA ALA A 290 13.89 21.86 -15.24
C ALA A 290 13.96 22.53 -16.62
N LEU A 291 14.76 22.03 -17.58
CA LEU A 291 14.92 22.66 -18.91
C LEU A 291 13.61 22.80 -19.69
N GLN A 292 12.59 22.02 -19.33
CA GLN A 292 11.24 22.01 -19.91
C GLN A 292 10.34 23.14 -19.37
N LEU A 293 10.79 23.86 -18.33
CA LEU A 293 10.03 24.92 -17.65
C LEU A 293 10.26 26.27 -18.32
N ASP A 294 9.35 27.23 -18.17
CA ASP A 294 9.63 28.61 -18.54
C ASP A 294 10.77 29.21 -17.69
N ARG A 295 11.38 30.28 -18.21
CA ARG A 295 12.53 30.96 -17.60
C ARG A 295 12.35 31.30 -16.12
N ARG A 296 11.16 31.76 -15.69
CA ARG A 296 10.93 32.15 -14.29
C ARG A 296 10.98 30.91 -13.38
N ARG A 297 10.30 29.84 -13.77
CA ARG A 297 10.26 28.59 -13.01
C ARG A 297 11.61 27.86 -13.04
N PHE A 298 12.27 27.84 -14.19
CA PHE A 298 13.63 27.31 -14.32
C PHE A 298 14.61 27.96 -13.33
N LYS A 299 14.62 29.31 -13.28
CA LYS A 299 15.46 30.05 -12.33
C LYS A 299 15.17 29.71 -10.87
N ALA A 300 13.90 29.49 -10.52
CA ALA A 300 13.53 29.10 -9.17
C ALA A 300 14.11 27.72 -8.80
N VAL A 301 14.06 26.75 -9.72
CA VAL A 301 14.70 25.44 -9.52
C VAL A 301 16.22 25.58 -9.41
N CYS A 302 16.87 26.34 -10.30
CA CYS A 302 18.31 26.59 -10.22
C CYS A 302 18.73 27.21 -8.89
N ALA A 303 17.97 28.17 -8.37
CA ALA A 303 18.23 28.79 -7.08
C ALA A 303 18.10 27.78 -5.93
N ALA A 304 17.06 26.95 -5.95
CA ALA A 304 16.85 25.91 -4.94
C ALA A 304 17.96 24.85 -4.96
N VAL A 305 18.38 24.39 -6.14
CA VAL A 305 19.49 23.44 -6.31
C VAL A 305 20.79 24.07 -5.81
N ARG A 306 21.11 25.30 -6.24
CA ARG A 306 22.33 26.01 -5.84
C ARG A 306 22.41 26.22 -4.32
N ALA A 307 21.27 26.42 -3.66
CA ALA A 307 21.22 26.59 -2.20
C ALA A 307 21.74 25.35 -1.43
N GLN A 308 21.83 24.19 -2.08
CA GLN A 308 22.32 22.95 -1.47
C GLN A 308 23.81 22.68 -1.72
N ALA A 309 24.57 23.64 -2.25
CA ALA A 309 25.98 23.43 -2.63
C ALA A 309 26.86 22.93 -1.46
N ASP A 310 26.57 23.38 -0.24
CA ASP A 310 27.32 22.98 0.96
C ASP A 310 27.12 21.50 1.32
N ALA A 311 26.04 20.89 0.85
CA ALA A 311 25.78 19.45 1.02
C ALA A 311 26.64 18.57 0.09
N ILE A 312 27.47 19.15 -0.77
CA ILE A 312 28.32 18.44 -1.74
C ILE A 312 29.79 18.71 -1.41
N PRO A 313 30.33 18.07 -0.36
CA PRO A 313 31.69 18.31 0.09
C PRO A 313 32.70 17.97 -1.02
N GLY A 314 33.75 18.78 -1.13
CA GLY A 314 34.80 18.60 -2.15
C GLY A 314 34.44 19.01 -3.57
N ARG A 315 33.16 19.30 -3.89
CA ARG A 315 32.72 19.74 -5.23
C ARG A 315 31.77 20.94 -5.23
N SER A 316 31.63 21.64 -4.11
CA SER A 316 30.70 22.77 -3.94
C SER A 316 30.94 23.90 -4.95
N ALA A 317 32.20 24.29 -5.17
CA ALA A 317 32.57 25.34 -6.14
C ALA A 317 32.17 24.96 -7.57
N ASP A 318 32.46 23.73 -7.99
CA ASP A 318 32.08 23.21 -9.31
C ASP A 318 30.57 23.15 -9.49
N PHE A 319 29.86 22.75 -8.44
CA PHE A 319 28.40 22.68 -8.42
C PHE A 319 27.75 24.07 -8.52
N ILE A 320 28.29 25.05 -7.80
CA ILE A 320 27.88 26.46 -7.90
C ILE A 320 28.12 26.99 -9.32
N ALA A 321 29.30 26.70 -9.89
CA ALA A 321 29.67 27.11 -11.23
C ALA A 321 28.76 26.46 -12.29
N MET A 322 28.40 25.18 -12.12
CA MET A 322 27.41 24.49 -12.94
C MET A 322 26.06 25.21 -12.90
N CYS A 323 25.51 25.46 -11.72
CA CYS A 323 24.22 26.17 -11.58
C CYS A 323 24.26 27.56 -12.24
N ALA A 324 25.38 28.28 -12.11
CA ALA A 324 25.59 29.58 -12.73
C ALA A 324 25.60 29.48 -14.27
N ARG A 325 26.34 28.51 -14.83
CA ARG A 325 26.38 28.25 -16.28
C ARG A 325 24.99 27.92 -16.83
N THR A 326 24.25 27.04 -16.15
CA THR A 326 22.90 26.66 -16.60
C THR A 326 21.92 27.83 -16.52
N THR A 327 22.03 28.68 -15.50
CA THR A 327 21.23 29.92 -15.38
C THR A 327 21.56 30.92 -16.48
N ALA A 328 22.85 31.10 -16.81
CA ALA A 328 23.29 31.97 -17.89
C ALA A 328 22.83 31.47 -19.27
N LEU A 329 22.87 30.15 -19.49
CA LEU A 329 22.34 29.52 -20.70
C LEU A 329 20.83 29.76 -20.86
N ALA A 330 20.09 29.72 -19.75
CA ALA A 330 18.68 30.07 -19.76
C ALA A 330 18.44 31.56 -20.09
N ASP A 331 19.34 32.44 -19.65
CA ASP A 331 19.23 33.87 -19.92
C ASP A 331 19.56 34.26 -21.36
N SER A 332 20.39 33.47 -22.06
CA SER A 332 20.71 33.67 -23.47
C SER A 332 19.68 33.04 -24.43
N ARG A 333 18.80 32.16 -23.94
CA ARG A 333 17.75 31.53 -24.76
C ARG A 333 16.64 32.54 -25.09
N PRO A 334 16.31 32.75 -26.38
CA PRO A 334 15.25 33.67 -26.78
C PRO A 334 13.89 33.22 -26.21
N ALA A 335 13.02 34.17 -25.88
CA ALA A 335 11.73 33.88 -25.23
C ALA A 335 10.87 32.86 -26.01
N SER A 336 10.99 32.83 -27.34
CA SER A 336 10.32 31.87 -28.23
C SER A 336 10.79 30.42 -28.06
N SER A 337 12.00 30.18 -27.56
CA SER A 337 12.56 28.84 -27.34
C SER A 337 12.06 28.16 -26.05
N TRP A 338 11.37 28.90 -25.18
CA TRP A 338 10.77 28.39 -23.95
C TRP A 338 9.32 27.91 -24.12
N CYS A 339 8.71 28.15 -25.29
CA CYS A 339 7.31 27.86 -25.57
C CYS A 339 7.08 26.67 -26.51
N CYS A 340 8.14 26.12 -27.10
CA CYS A 340 8.06 24.93 -27.94
C CYS A 340 8.61 23.76 -27.15
N TRP A 341 7.75 22.91 -26.60
CA TRP A 341 7.85 21.45 -26.40
C TRP A 341 6.66 20.98 -25.55
#